data_AF-A0A9D1ARR5-F1
#
_entry.id   AF-A0A9D1ARR5-F1
#
_cell.length_a   1.000
_cell.length_b   1.000
_cell.length_c   1.000
_cell.angle_alpha   90.00
_cell.angle_beta   90.00
_cell.angle_gamma   90.00
#
_symmetry.space_group_name_H-M   'P 1'
#
loop_
_entity.id
_entity.type
_entity.pdbx_description
1 polymer ?
#
loop_
_entity_poly.entity_id
_entity_poly.type
_entity_poly.pdbx_seq_one_letter_code
_entity_poly.pdbx_strand_id
1 'polypeptide(L)'
;MSNRNGCFLFGLSGRSTQAVLPDSAALPRLTAARFHDTDMPALRRAQLAAHRSQQSLLSKDHGVSDKVTLDLCRELSQLLQAIHRLGEHLAEARGFLLRNDTDHLARERTELELRRLGADAAQLVALKQAEAALGERAVLVERVRGEVGGLEARLVAAGQELEALCARIEARSNTEDLAHELRAYQQSAGLALDAFEATRAELGS
;
A
#
# COMPACT_ATOMS: atom_id res chain seq x y z
N MET A 1 24.75 10.85 68.79
CA MET A 1 24.19 9.72 68.02
C MET A 1 23.04 10.22 67.17
N SER A 2 23.08 9.89 65.88
CA SER A 2 22.02 9.98 64.87
C SER A 2 21.61 11.38 64.34
N ASN A 3 22.32 11.79 63.29
CA ASN A 3 21.82 12.68 62.24
C ASN A 3 20.67 11.98 61.50
N ARG A 4 19.47 12.56 61.50
CA ARG A 4 18.45 12.25 60.49
C ARG A 4 18.39 13.39 59.47
N ASN A 5 19.16 13.21 58.41
CA ASN A 5 18.96 13.84 57.10
C ASN A 5 17.49 13.61 56.70
N GLY A 6 16.73 14.63 56.31
CA GLY A 6 16.97 15.41 55.10
C GLY A 6 15.90 15.00 54.10
N CYS A 7 14.76 15.71 54.14
CA CYS A 7 13.72 15.64 53.12
C CYS A 7 14.33 16.06 51.77
N PHE A 8 14.75 15.09 50.96
CA PHE A 8 14.92 15.32 49.53
C PHE A 8 13.64 14.86 48.82
N LEU A 9 12.70 15.80 48.72
CA LEU A 9 11.73 15.85 47.64
C LEU A 9 12.50 16.16 46.35
N PHE A 10 13.12 15.15 45.74
CA PHE A 10 13.35 15.14 44.30
C PHE A 10 12.38 14.14 43.70
N GLY A 11 11.14 14.60 43.52
CA GLY A 11 10.31 14.10 42.44
C GLY A 11 11.03 14.45 41.14
N LEU A 12 11.89 13.55 40.68
CA LEU A 12 12.30 13.54 39.29
C LEU A 12 11.03 13.27 38.50
N SER A 13 10.50 14.34 37.96
CA SER A 13 9.56 14.31 36.86
C SER A 13 10.10 13.32 35.84
N GLY A 14 9.41 12.19 35.71
CA GLY A 14 9.50 11.37 34.53
C GLY A 14 9.10 12.26 33.36
N ARG A 15 10.09 12.94 32.77
CA ARG A 15 9.97 13.54 31.46
C ARG A 15 9.72 12.35 30.54
N SER A 16 8.43 12.03 30.36
CA SER A 16 7.96 11.43 29.13
C SER A 16 8.30 12.45 28.05
N THR A 17 9.53 12.38 27.54
CA THR A 17 9.84 12.93 26.24
C THR A 17 8.96 12.13 25.30
N GLN A 18 7.75 12.64 25.05
CA GLN A 18 7.02 12.30 23.84
C GLN A 18 7.99 12.63 22.73
N ALA A 19 8.72 11.61 22.25
CA ALA A 19 9.50 11.72 21.06
C ALA A 19 8.51 12.11 19.97
N VAL A 20 8.55 13.38 19.59
CA VAL A 20 7.76 13.89 18.48
C VAL A 20 8.31 13.16 17.27
N LEU A 21 7.58 12.15 16.82
CA LEU A 21 7.90 11.45 15.59
C LEU A 21 7.98 12.50 14.48
N PRO A 22 9.07 12.54 13.70
CA PRO A 22 9.09 13.37 12.50
C PRO A 22 7.92 12.96 11.59
N ASP A 23 7.34 13.89 10.83
CA ASP A 23 6.19 13.62 9.95
C ASP A 23 6.40 12.40 9.03
N SER A 24 7.64 12.13 8.64
CA SER A 24 8.05 10.96 7.84
C SER A 24 7.88 9.61 8.55
N ALA A 25 7.71 9.60 9.88
CA ALA A 25 7.53 8.42 10.71
C ALA A 25 6.09 8.29 11.23
N ALA A 26 5.20 9.23 10.91
CA ALA A 26 3.77 9.10 11.19
C ALA A 26 3.15 8.03 10.28
N LEU A 27 2.38 7.10 10.86
CA LEU A 27 1.73 6.04 10.10
C LEU A 27 0.55 6.61 9.30
N PRO A 28 0.41 6.27 8.00
CA PRO A 28 -0.72 6.70 7.19
C PRO A 28 -2.04 6.16 7.77
N ARG A 29 -3.07 7.02 7.77
CA ARG A 29 -4.44 6.62 8.16
C ARG A 29 -5.15 5.99 6.97
N LEU A 30 -5.63 4.76 7.13
CA LEU A 30 -6.48 4.11 6.12
C LEU A 30 -7.82 4.84 5.99
N THR A 31 -8.09 5.44 4.83
CA THR A 31 -9.44 5.86 4.44
C THR A 31 -10.18 4.71 3.78
N ALA A 32 -11.14 4.12 4.50
CA ALA A 32 -11.88 2.92 4.08
C ALA A 32 -12.68 3.06 2.76
N ALA A 33 -12.94 4.28 2.30
CA ALA A 33 -13.85 4.56 1.19
C ALA A 33 -13.36 4.07 -0.19
N ARG A 34 -12.09 3.65 -0.32
CA ARG A 34 -11.49 3.29 -1.61
C ARG A 34 -11.20 1.81 -1.78
N PHE A 35 -11.22 1.00 -0.74
CA PHE A 35 -10.72 -0.37 -0.80
C PHE A 35 -11.88 -1.37 -0.84
N HIS A 36 -11.65 -2.50 -1.50
CA HIS A 36 -12.62 -3.57 -1.57
C HIS A 36 -12.64 -4.38 -0.24
N ASP A 37 -13.77 -5.03 0.03
CA ASP A 37 -13.98 -5.79 1.29
C ASP A 37 -12.97 -6.93 1.51
N THR A 38 -12.38 -7.45 0.44
CA THR A 38 -11.38 -8.53 0.48
C THR A 38 -9.99 -8.07 0.93
N ASP A 39 -9.63 -6.83 0.64
CA ASP A 39 -8.26 -6.33 0.86
C ASP A 39 -8.16 -5.55 2.19
N MET A 40 -9.28 -4.97 2.62
CA MET A 40 -9.39 -4.20 3.86
C MET A 40 -8.96 -4.97 5.12
N PRO A 41 -9.26 -6.27 5.30
CA PRO A 41 -8.77 -7.01 6.46
C PRO A 41 -7.25 -7.11 6.51
N ALA A 42 -6.58 -7.37 5.39
CA ALA A 42 -5.12 -7.47 5.32
C ALA A 42 -4.47 -6.10 5.62
N LEU A 43 -4.98 -5.04 4.98
CA LEU A 43 -4.52 -3.66 5.22
C LEU A 43 -4.68 -3.23 6.68
N ARG A 44 -5.84 -3.53 7.29
CA ARG A 44 -6.10 -3.20 8.71
C ARG A 44 -5.20 -3.96 9.65
N ARG A 45 -4.94 -5.26 9.41
CA ARG A 45 -4.03 -6.04 10.25
C ARG A 45 -2.60 -5.52 10.17
N ALA A 46 -2.10 -5.26 8.97
CA ALA A 46 -0.81 -4.61 8.72
C ALA A 46 -0.70 -3.26 9.46
N GLN A 47 -1.71 -2.40 9.35
CA GLN A 47 -1.73 -1.10 10.04
C GLN A 47 -1.70 -1.25 11.57
N LEU A 48 -2.50 -2.17 12.13
CA LEU A 48 -2.54 -2.42 13.58
C LEU A 48 -1.24 -3.03 14.09
N ALA A 49 -0.59 -3.90 13.31
CA ALA A 49 0.72 -4.46 13.65
C ALA A 49 1.79 -3.36 13.69
N ALA A 50 1.86 -2.52 12.66
CA ALA A 50 2.80 -1.41 12.58
C ALA A 50 2.62 -0.40 13.73
N HIS A 51 1.37 -0.04 14.05
CA HIS A 51 1.08 0.85 15.18
C HIS A 51 1.54 0.27 16.52
N ARG A 52 1.26 -1.01 16.79
CA ARG A 52 1.69 -1.67 18.02
C ARG A 52 3.20 -1.74 18.12
N SER A 53 3.88 -2.05 17.03
CA SER A 53 5.34 -2.11 16.97
C SER A 53 5.99 -0.74 17.18
N GLN A 54 5.49 0.32 16.54
CA GLN A 54 5.97 1.68 16.81
C GLN A 54 5.75 2.10 18.27
N GLN A 55 4.57 1.81 18.84
CA GLN A 55 4.33 2.10 20.25
C GLN A 55 5.27 1.32 21.17
N SER A 56 5.51 0.04 20.88
CA SER A 56 6.46 -0.78 21.64
C SER A 56 7.88 -0.20 21.55
N LEU A 57 8.32 0.21 20.35
CA LEU A 57 9.61 0.84 20.10
C LEU A 57 9.81 2.14 20.89
N LEU A 58 8.77 2.98 20.98
CA LEU A 58 8.84 4.28 21.64
C LEU A 58 8.60 4.25 23.16
N SER A 59 7.92 3.22 23.67
CA SER A 59 7.52 3.15 25.09
C SER A 59 8.48 2.40 25.99
N LYS A 60 9.42 1.61 25.43
CA LYS A 60 10.35 0.78 26.19
C LYS A 60 11.78 1.24 25.95
N ASP A 61 12.56 1.33 27.02
CA ASP A 61 14.02 1.38 26.93
C ASP A 61 14.52 0.02 26.44
N HIS A 62 14.68 -0.09 25.12
CA HIS A 62 15.15 -1.34 24.49
C HIS A 62 16.66 -1.54 24.63
N GLY A 63 17.39 -0.60 25.23
CA GLY A 63 18.86 -0.57 25.21
C GLY A 63 19.43 -0.34 23.81
N VAL A 64 18.57 0.07 22.88
CA VAL A 64 18.88 0.37 21.48
C VAL A 64 18.99 1.89 21.33
N SER A 65 19.95 2.36 20.54
CA SER A 65 20.12 3.79 20.29
C SER A 65 18.83 4.41 19.74
N ASP A 66 18.46 5.60 20.23
CA ASP A 66 17.33 6.40 19.73
C ASP A 66 17.35 6.53 18.20
N LYS A 67 18.54 6.59 17.59
CA LYS A 67 18.71 6.63 16.14
C LYS A 67 18.16 5.37 15.46
N VAL A 68 18.49 4.18 15.96
CA VAL A 68 18.03 2.90 15.41
C VAL A 68 16.53 2.73 15.61
N THR A 69 16.01 3.16 16.77
CA THR A 69 14.57 3.18 17.04
C THR A 69 13.82 4.10 16.06
N LEU A 70 14.33 5.30 15.81
CA LEU A 70 13.74 6.23 14.83
C LEU A 70 13.85 5.74 13.40
N ASP A 71 14.97 5.12 13.03
CA ASP A 71 15.14 4.51 11.71
C ASP A 71 14.13 3.37 11.51
N LEU A 72 13.98 2.45 12.47
CA LEU A 72 12.95 1.39 12.41
C LEU A 72 11.53 1.94 12.30
N CYS A 73 11.19 2.97 13.08
CA CYS A 73 9.89 3.63 12.97
C CYS A 73 9.65 4.25 11.58
N ARG A 74 10.70 4.82 10.97
CA ARG A 74 10.64 5.37 9.60
C ARG A 74 10.43 4.27 8.57
N GLU A 75 11.22 3.21 8.64
CA GLU A 75 11.13 2.07 7.70
C GLU A 75 9.76 1.39 7.78
N LEU A 76 9.23 1.18 9.00
CA LEU A 76 7.86 0.65 9.21
C LEU A 76 6.80 1.54 8.57
N SER A 77 6.91 2.87 8.73
CA SER A 77 5.97 3.81 8.12
C SER A 77 6.05 3.82 6.60
N GLN A 78 7.27 3.72 6.04
CA GLN A 78 7.47 3.65 4.59
C GLN A 78 6.91 2.36 4.01
N LEU A 79 7.13 1.21 4.65
CA LEU A 79 6.57 -0.06 4.23
C LEU A 79 5.04 -0.05 4.29
N LEU A 80 4.45 0.47 5.37
CA LEU A 80 3.00 0.62 5.47
C LEU A 80 2.44 1.56 4.38
N GLN A 81 3.17 2.63 4.04
CA GLN A 81 2.78 3.52 2.95
C GLN A 81 2.83 2.83 1.58
N ALA A 82 3.85 2.01 1.33
CA ALA A 82 3.95 1.23 0.09
C ALA A 82 2.78 0.22 -0.02
N ILE A 83 2.46 -0.49 1.07
CA ILE A 83 1.31 -1.39 1.17
C ILE A 83 0.00 -0.63 0.91
N HIS A 84 -0.14 0.59 1.44
CA HIS A 84 -1.31 1.41 1.20
C HIS A 84 -1.47 1.78 -0.28
N ARG A 85 -0.38 2.23 -0.93
CA ARG A 85 -0.37 2.55 -2.37
C ARG A 85 -0.72 1.34 -3.23
N LEU A 86 -0.19 0.16 -2.90
CA LEU A 86 -0.56 -1.08 -3.58
C LEU A 86 -2.08 -1.33 -3.49
N GLY A 87 -2.67 -1.12 -2.32
CA GLY A 87 -4.13 -1.22 -2.17
C GLY A 87 -4.91 -0.18 -2.98
N GLU A 88 -4.43 1.06 -3.06
CA GLU A 88 -5.10 2.12 -3.84
C GLU A 88 -5.07 1.79 -5.33
N HIS A 89 -3.93 1.32 -5.84
CA HIS A 89 -3.79 0.90 -7.23
C HIS A 89 -4.68 -0.30 -7.57
N LEU A 90 -4.81 -1.25 -6.65
CA LEU A 90 -5.69 -2.40 -6.83
C LEU A 90 -7.16 -1.96 -6.89
N ALA A 91 -7.55 -1.00 -6.06
CA ALA A 91 -8.87 -0.38 -6.13
C ALA A 91 -9.11 0.39 -7.43
N GLU A 92 -8.12 1.15 -7.91
CA GLU A 92 -8.19 1.84 -9.21
C GLU A 92 -8.36 0.84 -10.36
N ALA A 93 -7.57 -0.24 -10.38
CA ALA A 93 -7.62 -1.29 -11.38
C ALA A 93 -8.97 -2.00 -11.39
N ARG A 94 -9.49 -2.39 -10.22
CA ARG A 94 -10.84 -2.98 -10.13
C ARG A 94 -11.93 -1.99 -10.55
N GLY A 95 -11.81 -0.72 -10.17
CA GLY A 95 -12.72 0.34 -10.62
C GLY A 95 -12.70 0.51 -12.14
N PHE A 96 -11.53 0.40 -12.77
CA PHE A 96 -11.39 0.40 -14.22
C PHE A 96 -12.08 -0.82 -14.86
N LEU A 97 -11.88 -2.02 -14.30
CA LEU A 97 -12.51 -3.25 -14.80
C LEU A 97 -14.04 -3.20 -14.67
N LEU A 98 -14.58 -2.65 -13.57
CA LEU A 98 -16.01 -2.47 -13.38
C LEU A 98 -16.63 -1.51 -14.41
N ARG A 99 -15.91 -0.44 -14.78
CA ARG A 99 -16.36 0.50 -15.82
C ARG A 99 -16.26 -0.08 -17.23
N ASN A 100 -15.33 -1.01 -17.45
CA ASN A 100 -15.05 -1.62 -18.74
C ASN A 100 -15.33 -3.13 -18.71
N ASP A 101 -16.44 -3.53 -18.07
CA ASP A 101 -16.79 -4.93 -17.95
C ASP A 101 -16.96 -5.56 -19.35
N THR A 102 -16.62 -6.84 -19.46
CA THR A 102 -16.67 -7.62 -20.70
C THR A 102 -18.05 -7.60 -21.34
N ASP A 103 -19.12 -7.52 -20.53
CA ASP A 103 -20.49 -7.37 -21.01
C ASP A 103 -20.74 -6.01 -21.68
N HIS A 104 -20.15 -4.94 -21.16
CA HIS A 104 -20.27 -3.61 -21.75
C HIS A 104 -19.51 -3.54 -23.08
N LEU A 105 -18.30 -4.10 -23.13
CA LEU A 105 -17.52 -4.23 -24.37
C LEU A 105 -18.27 -5.05 -25.43
N ALA A 106 -18.91 -6.15 -25.04
CA ALA A 106 -19.67 -7.00 -25.94
C ALA A 106 -20.91 -6.28 -26.51
N ARG A 107 -21.62 -5.50 -25.68
CA ARG A 107 -22.76 -4.69 -26.13
C ARG A 107 -22.32 -3.60 -27.11
N GLU A 108 -21.26 -2.85 -26.79
CA GLU A 108 -20.72 -1.84 -27.71
C GLU A 108 -20.28 -2.45 -29.05
N ARG A 109 -19.64 -3.64 -29.01
CA ARG A 109 -19.29 -4.36 -30.23
C ARG A 109 -20.53 -4.69 -31.07
N THR A 110 -21.58 -5.18 -30.42
CA THR A 110 -22.84 -5.54 -31.09
C THR A 110 -23.50 -4.29 -31.67
N GLU A 111 -23.46 -3.15 -30.97
CA GLU A 111 -23.97 -1.88 -31.47
C GLU A 111 -23.20 -1.37 -32.69
N LEU A 112 -21.87 -1.49 -32.70
CA LEU A 112 -21.05 -1.14 -33.86
C LEU A 112 -21.34 -2.04 -35.06
N GLU A 113 -21.47 -3.36 -34.82
CA GLU A 113 -21.85 -4.33 -35.85
C GLU A 113 -23.23 -4.01 -36.45
N LEU A 114 -24.20 -3.61 -35.62
CA LEU A 114 -25.53 -3.19 -36.08
C LEU A 114 -25.49 -1.88 -36.87
N ARG A 115 -24.73 -0.87 -36.42
CA ARG A 115 -24.56 0.41 -37.13
C ARG A 115 -23.90 0.21 -38.50
N ARG A 116 -23.02 -0.77 -38.62
CA ARG A 116 -22.33 -1.12 -39.86
C ARG A 116 -23.26 -1.66 -40.95
N LEU A 117 -24.34 -2.35 -40.58
CA LEU A 117 -25.29 -2.94 -41.54
C LEU A 117 -26.11 -1.92 -42.35
N GLY A 118 -26.16 -0.66 -41.90
CA GLY A 118 -26.88 0.43 -42.59
C GLY A 118 -26.02 1.65 -42.92
N ALA A 119 -24.68 1.53 -42.82
CA ALA A 119 -23.77 2.66 -42.94
C ALA A 119 -23.38 2.98 -44.40
N ASP A 120 -23.27 4.27 -44.71
CA ASP A 120 -22.67 4.75 -45.95
C ASP A 120 -21.12 4.72 -45.90
N ALA A 121 -20.47 5.04 -47.02
CA ALA A 121 -19.01 4.98 -47.14
C ALA A 121 -18.26 5.91 -46.16
N ALA A 122 -18.85 7.06 -45.80
CA ALA A 122 -18.25 7.99 -44.86
C ALA A 122 -18.42 7.49 -43.41
N GLN A 123 -19.59 6.96 -43.08
CA GLN A 123 -19.89 6.35 -41.78
C GLN A 123 -19.06 5.09 -41.53
N LEU A 124 -18.76 4.30 -42.57
CA LEU A 124 -17.90 3.12 -42.46
C LEU A 124 -16.46 3.47 -42.02
N VAL A 125 -15.94 4.64 -42.37
CA VAL A 125 -14.61 5.08 -41.91
C VAL A 125 -14.64 5.39 -40.40
N ALA A 126 -15.65 6.12 -39.94
CA ALA A 126 -15.82 6.42 -38.52
C ALA A 126 -16.09 5.16 -37.68
N LEU A 127 -16.87 4.21 -38.20
CA LEU A 127 -17.13 2.93 -37.54
C LEU A 127 -15.86 2.08 -37.42
N LYS A 128 -15.00 2.06 -38.44
CA LYS A 128 -13.70 1.36 -38.36
C LYS A 128 -12.78 1.95 -37.27
N GLN A 129 -12.79 3.28 -37.12
CA GLN A 129 -12.04 3.93 -36.04
C GLN A 129 -12.61 3.56 -34.66
N ALA A 130 -13.93 3.50 -34.52
CA ALA A 130 -14.58 3.07 -33.30
C ALA A 130 -14.33 1.59 -32.97
N GLU A 131 -14.35 0.70 -33.99
CA GLU A 131 -14.00 -0.72 -33.84
C GLU A 131 -12.54 -0.90 -33.38
N ALA A 132 -11.61 -0.10 -33.94
CA ALA A 132 -10.20 -0.12 -33.53
C ALA A 132 -10.03 0.33 -32.07
N ALA A 133 -10.64 1.45 -31.68
CA ALA A 133 -10.61 1.95 -30.30
C ALA A 133 -11.23 0.96 -29.31
N LEU A 134 -12.32 0.27 -29.69
CA LEU A 134 -12.92 -0.77 -28.87
C LEU A 134 -11.99 -1.98 -28.70
N GLY A 135 -11.27 -2.37 -29.77
CA GLY A 135 -10.25 -3.41 -29.75
C GLY A 135 -9.09 -3.08 -28.81
N GLU A 136 -8.57 -1.85 -28.89
CA GLU A 136 -7.52 -1.36 -27.98
C GLU A 136 -7.98 -1.40 -26.52
N ARG A 137 -9.21 -0.93 -26.25
CA ARG A 137 -9.80 -0.98 -24.91
C ARG A 137 -10.00 -2.41 -24.40
N ALA A 138 -10.35 -3.36 -25.27
CA ALA A 138 -10.48 -4.76 -24.89
C ALA A 138 -9.12 -5.39 -24.52
N VAL A 139 -8.06 -5.09 -25.28
CA VAL A 139 -6.69 -5.51 -24.94
C VAL A 139 -6.27 -4.92 -23.59
N LEU A 140 -6.63 -3.65 -23.35
CA LEU A 140 -6.37 -2.95 -22.09
C LEU A 140 -7.02 -3.65 -20.89
N VAL A 141 -8.28 -4.04 -21.03
CA VAL A 141 -9.05 -4.74 -19.99
C VAL A 141 -8.42 -6.08 -19.65
N GLU A 142 -8.03 -6.89 -20.63
CA GLU A 142 -7.38 -8.17 -20.37
C GLU A 142 -6.00 -8.00 -19.71
N ARG A 143 -5.22 -6.99 -20.11
CA ARG A 143 -3.94 -6.68 -19.47
C ARG A 143 -4.13 -6.28 -18.01
N VAL A 144 -5.05 -5.35 -17.72
CA VAL A 144 -5.37 -4.94 -16.33
C VAL A 144 -5.86 -6.12 -15.50
N ARG A 145 -6.71 -6.99 -16.07
CA ARG A 145 -7.20 -8.20 -15.40
C ARG A 145 -6.06 -9.15 -15.04
N GLY A 146 -5.07 -9.31 -15.91
CA GLY A 146 -3.86 -10.10 -15.63
C GLY A 146 -3.02 -9.54 -14.48
N GLU A 147 -2.88 -8.23 -14.40
CA GLU A 147 -2.10 -7.55 -13.35
C GLU A 147 -2.79 -7.55 -11.98
N VAL A 148 -4.13 -7.45 -11.93
CA VAL A 148 -4.88 -7.42 -10.66
C VAL A 148 -4.55 -8.63 -9.77
N GLY A 149 -4.48 -9.84 -10.34
CA GLY A 149 -4.13 -11.03 -9.57
C GLY A 149 -2.71 -10.98 -9.00
N GLY A 150 -1.76 -10.41 -9.74
CA GLY A 150 -0.38 -10.20 -9.27
C GLY A 150 -0.29 -9.18 -8.15
N LEU A 151 -1.03 -8.08 -8.25
CA LEU A 151 -1.09 -7.05 -7.21
C LEU A 151 -1.73 -7.57 -5.92
N GLU A 152 -2.78 -8.38 -6.03
CA GLU A 152 -3.44 -9.00 -4.88
C GLU A 152 -2.48 -9.90 -4.11
N ALA A 153 -1.76 -10.77 -4.81
CA ALA A 153 -0.75 -11.65 -4.20
C ALA A 153 0.36 -10.85 -3.51
N ARG A 154 0.85 -9.79 -4.16
CA ARG A 154 1.88 -8.90 -3.60
C ARG A 154 1.39 -8.12 -2.38
N LEU A 155 0.15 -7.64 -2.39
CA LEU A 155 -0.45 -6.95 -1.25
C LEU A 155 -0.57 -7.86 -0.03
N VAL A 156 -1.02 -9.11 -0.24
CA VAL A 156 -1.13 -10.11 0.83
C VAL A 156 0.25 -10.48 1.37
N ALA A 157 1.23 -10.72 0.50
CA ALA A 157 2.59 -11.06 0.90
C ALA A 157 3.23 -9.92 1.72
N ALA A 158 3.20 -8.69 1.21
CA ALA A 158 3.75 -7.53 1.92
C ALA A 158 3.06 -7.28 3.27
N GLY A 159 1.73 -7.51 3.35
CA GLY A 159 0.98 -7.44 4.61
C GLY A 159 1.44 -8.49 5.63
N GLN A 160 1.61 -9.75 5.21
CA GLN A 160 2.07 -10.84 6.07
C GLN A 160 3.52 -10.63 6.54
N GLU A 161 4.39 -10.17 5.65
CA GLU A 161 5.78 -9.85 5.97
C GLU A 161 5.89 -8.71 6.99
N LEU A 162 5.09 -7.65 6.82
CA LEU A 162 5.01 -6.58 7.80
C LEU A 162 4.52 -7.10 9.16
N GLU A 163 3.49 -7.94 9.19
CA GLU A 163 3.00 -8.57 10.43
C GLU A 163 4.10 -9.40 11.12
N ALA A 164 4.87 -10.19 10.36
CA ALA A 164 5.97 -10.99 10.87
C ALA A 164 7.13 -10.13 11.42
N LEU A 165 7.50 -9.05 10.72
CA LEU A 165 8.51 -8.09 11.16
C LEU A 165 8.08 -7.38 12.45
N CYS A 166 6.80 -6.98 12.52
CA CYS A 166 6.21 -6.40 13.73
C CYS A 166 6.28 -7.36 14.92
N ALA A 167 5.92 -8.64 14.73
CA ALA A 167 6.02 -9.65 15.78
C ALA A 167 7.46 -9.86 16.28
N ARG A 168 8.45 -9.81 15.38
CA ARG A 168 9.88 -9.92 15.73
C ARG A 168 10.40 -8.71 16.51
N ILE A 169 9.97 -7.49 16.12
CA ILE A 169 10.25 -6.26 16.86
C ILE A 169 9.67 -6.34 18.28
N GLU A 170 8.44 -6.83 18.42
CA GLU A 170 7.80 -7.03 19.73
C GLU A 170 8.51 -8.09 20.57
N ALA A 171 9.02 -9.15 19.93
CA ALA A 171 9.79 -10.23 20.55
C ALA A 171 11.26 -9.88 20.86
N ARG A 172 11.71 -8.67 20.55
CA ARG A 172 13.06 -8.14 20.85
C ARG A 172 14.21 -8.89 20.19
N SER A 173 14.09 -9.24 18.90
CA SER A 173 15.24 -9.71 18.11
C SER A 173 16.23 -8.60 17.77
N ASN A 174 17.45 -8.94 17.33
CA ASN A 174 18.50 -7.99 16.93
C ASN A 174 17.94 -6.91 15.98
N THR A 175 17.92 -5.67 16.44
CA THR A 175 17.21 -4.55 15.79
C THR A 175 17.92 -4.03 14.54
N GLU A 176 19.23 -4.24 14.44
CA GLU A 176 20.02 -3.86 13.26
C GLU A 176 19.73 -4.77 12.06
N ASP A 177 19.65 -6.09 12.29
CA ASP A 177 19.29 -7.06 11.25
C ASP A 177 17.86 -6.80 10.73
N LEU A 178 16.93 -6.46 11.63
CA LEU A 178 15.56 -6.09 11.28
C LEU A 178 15.46 -4.84 10.41
N ALA A 179 16.31 -3.83 10.65
CA ALA A 179 16.33 -2.63 9.83
C ALA A 179 16.81 -2.93 8.40
N HIS A 180 17.77 -3.84 8.24
CA HIS A 180 18.25 -4.23 6.92
C HIS A 180 17.20 -5.04 6.15
N GLU A 181 16.48 -5.94 6.82
CA GLU A 181 15.38 -6.70 6.22
C GLU A 181 14.23 -5.77 5.78
N LEU A 182 13.82 -4.82 6.63
CA LEU A 182 12.77 -3.84 6.30
C LEU A 182 13.09 -3.06 5.02
N ARG A 183 14.33 -2.62 4.83
CA ARG A 183 14.76 -1.92 3.61
C ARG A 183 14.69 -2.79 2.35
N ALA A 184 15.07 -4.07 2.46
CA ALA A 184 14.99 -5.00 1.34
C ALA A 184 13.53 -5.20 0.90
N TYR A 185 12.62 -5.32 1.87
CA TYR A 185 11.18 -5.42 1.59
C TYR A 185 10.60 -4.13 1.02
N GLN A 186 11.03 -2.96 1.53
CA GLN A 186 10.65 -1.68 0.95
C GLN A 186 11.07 -1.59 -0.52
N GLN A 187 12.29 -1.99 -0.87
CA GLN A 187 12.76 -2.00 -2.26
C GLN A 187 11.93 -2.94 -3.14
N SER A 188 11.60 -4.14 -2.64
CA SER A 188 10.73 -5.08 -3.34
C SER A 188 9.33 -4.50 -3.59
N ALA A 189 8.73 -3.89 -2.58
CA ALA A 189 7.43 -3.22 -2.70
C ALA A 189 7.49 -2.00 -3.64
N GLY A 190 8.60 -1.25 -3.64
CA GLY A 190 8.86 -0.15 -4.58
C GLY A 190 8.93 -0.62 -6.03
N LEU A 191 9.69 -1.68 -6.32
CA LEU A 191 9.77 -2.26 -7.66
C LEU A 191 8.41 -2.75 -8.17
N ALA A 192 7.58 -3.30 -7.28
CA ALA A 192 6.22 -3.70 -7.61
C ALA A 192 5.31 -2.52 -7.95
N LEU A 193 5.47 -1.38 -7.24
CA LEU A 193 4.77 -0.13 -7.54
C LEU A 193 5.23 0.45 -8.88
N ASP A 194 6.54 0.51 -9.13
CA ASP A 194 7.11 1.04 -10.36
C ASP A 194 6.66 0.22 -11.58
N ALA A 195 6.62 -1.11 -11.46
CA ALA A 195 6.10 -1.99 -12.50
C ALA A 195 4.61 -1.71 -12.81
N PHE A 196 3.81 -1.45 -11.77
CA PHE A 196 2.41 -1.10 -11.97
C PHE A 196 2.23 0.30 -12.57
N GLU A 197 3.02 1.29 -12.12
CA GLU A 197 3.00 2.64 -12.69
C GLU A 197 3.42 2.65 -14.16
N ALA A 198 4.42 1.84 -14.53
CA ALA A 198 4.81 1.64 -15.92
C ALA A 198 3.65 1.06 -16.74
N THR A 199 2.99 0.01 -16.23
CA THR A 199 1.79 -0.53 -16.88
C THR A 199 0.74 0.56 -17.00
N ARG A 200 0.41 1.28 -15.92
CA ARG A 200 -0.60 2.36 -15.92
C ARG A 200 -0.27 3.49 -16.90
N ALA A 201 1.00 3.86 -17.03
CA ALA A 201 1.45 4.87 -17.99
C ALA A 201 1.21 4.40 -19.44
N GLU A 202 1.47 3.13 -19.73
CA GLU A 202 1.10 2.51 -21.01
C GLU A 202 -0.41 2.43 -21.21
N LEU A 203 -1.22 2.43 -20.14
CA LEU A 203 -2.69 2.45 -20.24
C LEU A 203 -3.28 3.85 -20.45
N GLY A 204 -2.49 4.92 -20.24
CA GLY A 204 -2.93 6.32 -20.31
C GLY A 204 -2.37 7.11 -21.49
N SER A 205 -1.57 6.48 -22.34
CA SER A 205 -1.03 7.01 -23.62
C SER A 205 -1.76 6.42 -24.81
#